data_AF-A0A7C4BC16-F1
#
_entry.id   AF-A0A7C4BC16-F1
#
_cell.length_a   1.000
_cell.length_b   1.000
_cell.length_c   1.000
_cell.angle_alpha   90.00
_cell.angle_beta   90.00
_cell.angle_gamma   90.00
#
_symmetry.space_group_name_H-M   'P 1'
#
loop_
_entity.id
_entity.type
_entity.pdbx_description
1 polymer ?
#
loop_
_entity_poly.entity_id
_entity_poly.type
_entity_poly.pdbx_seq_one_letter_code
_entity_poly.pdbx_strand_id
1 'polypeptide(L)'
;MRDKSLNEIQEKLERVTGRWWFLLVFILLGTVTPPFVAKGYEPSKTGEIILHILGNALIKSCSPLYPVFKIIPIILVSALVLLGNQVGRIFSLYAGVNYLLSALLQGIAVTEEYGLGIVTGNVAQMLAVSSFWFWEALVNRNDFSPRKVPAARYVVAPLAFLAFWYPINPESLEPDFNPTYLLTNAAGLAFCAMTPVYLGILILYYPKVNIATLRVTSLTGIIIGFWNMVGNFLVEPHTWWNGVLHLPLVFTSIYAFTLSFRKAQPEETAGKAR
;
A
#
# COMPACT_ATOMS: atom_id res chain seq x y z
N MET A 1 11.95 8.30 -29.95
CA MET A 1 10.61 8.94 -29.86
C MET A 1 9.78 8.43 -28.67
N ARG A 2 9.67 7.10 -28.47
CA ARG A 2 8.94 6.50 -27.34
C ARG A 2 9.41 7.00 -25.96
N ASP A 3 10.72 7.00 -25.72
CA ASP A 3 11.27 7.40 -24.40
C ASP A 3 11.04 8.89 -24.08
N LYS A 4 11.06 9.77 -25.09
CA LYS A 4 10.77 11.19 -24.92
C LYS A 4 9.31 11.39 -24.46
N SER A 5 8.37 10.68 -25.10
CA SER A 5 6.95 10.74 -24.74
C SER A 5 6.68 10.19 -23.33
N LEU A 6 7.31 9.08 -22.95
CA LEU A 6 7.19 8.51 -21.61
C LEU A 6 7.73 9.47 -20.53
N ASN A 7 8.85 10.14 -20.81
CA ASN A 7 9.42 11.14 -19.90
C ASN A 7 8.51 12.34 -19.71
N GLU A 8 7.91 12.86 -20.79
CA GLU A 8 6.95 13.97 -20.71
C GLU A 8 5.70 13.60 -19.89
N ILE A 9 5.21 12.35 -20.01
CA ILE A 9 4.09 11.86 -19.19
C ILE A 9 4.51 11.75 -17.73
N GLN A 10 5.70 11.20 -17.44
CA GLN A 10 6.22 11.09 -16.08
C GLN A 10 6.32 12.46 -15.40
N GLU A 11 6.88 13.47 -16.08
CA GLU A 11 6.99 14.83 -15.55
C GLU A 11 5.61 15.47 -15.29
N LYS A 12 4.63 15.20 -16.17
CA LYS A 12 3.24 15.64 -15.96
C LYS A 12 2.62 14.97 -14.74
N LEU A 13 2.81 13.67 -14.56
CA LEU A 13 2.31 12.92 -13.40
C LEU A 13 2.92 13.43 -12.10
N GLU A 14 4.23 13.64 -12.04
CA GLU A 14 4.90 14.21 -10.87
C GLU A 14 4.39 15.62 -10.54
N ARG A 15 4.16 16.44 -11.56
CA ARG A 15 3.61 17.79 -11.40
C ARG A 15 2.17 17.77 -10.90
N VAL A 16 1.30 16.97 -11.50
CA VAL A 16 -0.13 16.88 -11.15
C VAL A 16 -0.30 16.32 -9.75
N THR A 17 0.35 15.20 -9.44
CA THR A 17 0.24 14.57 -8.12
C THR A 17 0.79 15.44 -6.99
N GLY A 18 1.66 16.41 -7.31
CA GLY A 18 2.19 17.39 -6.36
C GLY A 18 1.30 18.62 -6.15
N ARG A 19 0.18 18.77 -6.86
CA ARG A 19 -0.74 19.92 -6.69
C ARG A 19 -1.72 19.66 -5.54
N TRP A 20 -1.99 20.69 -4.74
CA TRP A 20 -2.95 20.62 -3.63
C TRP A 20 -4.34 20.15 -4.06
N TRP A 21 -4.82 20.58 -5.24
CA TRP A 21 -6.15 20.20 -5.74
C TRP A 21 -6.24 18.71 -6.05
N PHE A 22 -5.15 18.10 -6.53
CA PHE A 22 -5.10 16.67 -6.78
C PHE A 22 -5.21 15.91 -5.45
N LEU A 23 -4.47 16.34 -4.44
CA LEU A 23 -4.55 15.75 -3.10
C LEU A 23 -5.97 15.82 -2.54
N LEU A 24 -6.62 16.99 -2.64
CA LEU A 24 -7.99 17.19 -2.19
C LEU A 24 -8.96 16.25 -2.91
N VAL A 25 -8.94 16.22 -4.25
CA VAL A 25 -9.80 15.34 -5.04
C VAL A 25 -9.57 13.88 -4.70
N PHE A 26 -8.31 13.47 -4.51
CA PHE A 26 -7.94 12.11 -4.19
C PHE A 26 -8.39 11.69 -2.78
N ILE A 27 -8.35 12.61 -1.82
CA ILE A 27 -8.91 12.42 -0.46
C ILE A 27 -10.43 12.28 -0.52
N LEU A 28 -11.11 13.17 -1.26
CA LEU A 28 -12.57 13.12 -1.41
C LEU A 28 -13.01 11.82 -2.09
N LEU A 29 -12.27 11.35 -3.09
CA LEU A 29 -12.53 10.07 -3.76
C LEU A 29 -12.51 8.89 -2.78
N GLY A 30 -11.57 8.83 -1.84
CA GLY A 30 -11.50 7.75 -0.86
C GLY A 30 -12.53 7.86 0.27
N THR A 31 -12.81 9.08 0.72
CA THR A 31 -13.58 9.32 1.96
C THR A 31 -15.07 9.55 1.72
N VAL A 32 -15.44 10.21 0.62
CA VAL A 32 -16.83 10.67 0.40
C VAL A 32 -17.61 9.73 -0.53
N THR A 33 -16.91 8.93 -1.35
CA THR A 33 -17.56 8.04 -2.32
C THR A 33 -18.33 6.92 -1.59
N PRO A 34 -19.67 6.84 -1.75
CA PRO A 34 -20.47 5.83 -1.08
C PRO A 34 -20.23 4.45 -1.67
N PRO A 35 -20.26 3.37 -0.86
CA PRO A 35 -20.18 2.01 -1.36
C PRO A 35 -21.31 1.72 -2.35
N PHE A 36 -21.03 0.88 -3.33
CA PHE A 36 -22.05 0.35 -4.22
C PHE A 36 -22.60 -0.94 -3.62
N VAL A 37 -23.92 -1.08 -3.59
CA VAL A 37 -24.60 -2.27 -3.09
C VAL A 37 -25.77 -2.60 -4.02
N ALA A 38 -25.83 -3.83 -4.53
CA ALA A 38 -26.83 -4.24 -5.51
C ALA A 38 -28.27 -4.21 -4.97
N LYS A 39 -28.48 -4.58 -3.70
CA LYS A 39 -29.81 -4.61 -3.07
C LYS A 39 -30.23 -3.28 -2.43
N GLY A 40 -29.41 -2.24 -2.57
CA GLY A 40 -29.63 -0.93 -1.95
C GLY A 40 -29.39 -0.93 -0.44
N TYR A 41 -29.32 0.27 0.14
CA TYR A 41 -29.14 0.47 1.57
C TYR A 41 -29.50 1.89 2.01
N GLU A 42 -29.70 2.10 3.32
CA GLU A 42 -29.94 3.42 3.90
C GLU A 42 -28.64 4.22 4.05
N PRO A 43 -28.51 5.44 3.50
CA PRO A 43 -27.27 6.22 3.57
C PRO A 43 -26.72 6.46 4.99
N SER A 44 -27.59 6.50 6.01
CA SER A 44 -27.21 6.60 7.42
C SER A 44 -26.36 5.42 7.92
N LYS A 45 -26.48 4.25 7.30
CA LYS A 45 -25.76 3.01 7.65
C LYS A 45 -24.49 2.78 6.82
N THR A 46 -24.02 3.80 6.10
CA THR A 46 -22.84 3.67 5.21
C THR A 46 -21.63 3.06 5.90
N GLY A 47 -21.32 3.48 7.14
CA GLY A 47 -20.18 2.96 7.90
C GLY A 47 -20.28 1.46 8.19
N GLU A 48 -21.44 1.02 8.68
CA GLU A 48 -21.73 -0.38 8.98
C GLU A 48 -21.61 -1.26 7.72
N ILE A 49 -22.07 -0.76 6.58
CA ILE A 49 -22.03 -1.49 5.32
C ILE A 49 -20.61 -1.60 4.78
N ILE A 50 -19.79 -0.57 4.90
CA ILE A 50 -18.37 -0.65 4.56
C ILE A 50 -17.70 -1.73 5.41
N LEU A 51 -17.93 -1.74 6.72
CA LEU A 51 -17.39 -2.76 7.62
C LEU A 51 -17.89 -4.17 7.27
N HIS A 52 -19.18 -4.31 6.96
CA HIS A 52 -19.77 -5.58 6.53
C HIS A 52 -19.14 -6.10 5.23
N ILE A 53 -18.94 -5.24 4.22
CA ILE A 53 -18.30 -5.62 2.95
C ILE A 53 -16.85 -6.04 3.20
N LEU A 54 -16.07 -5.25 3.95
CA LEU A 54 -14.67 -5.60 4.27
C LEU A 54 -14.58 -6.90 5.10
N GLY A 55 -15.51 -7.10 6.02
CA GLY A 55 -15.63 -8.31 6.83
C GLY A 55 -16.02 -9.56 6.02
N ASN A 56 -16.67 -9.42 4.86
CA ASN A 56 -17.08 -10.53 4.00
C ASN A 56 -16.38 -10.52 2.63
N ALA A 57 -15.24 -9.82 2.54
CA ALA A 57 -14.56 -9.58 1.28
C ALA A 57 -14.03 -10.88 0.63
N LEU A 58 -13.97 -10.90 -0.70
CA LEU A 58 -13.56 -12.05 -1.52
C LEU A 58 -12.16 -12.58 -1.15
N ILE A 59 -11.28 -11.73 -0.61
CA ILE A 59 -9.94 -12.12 -0.14
C ILE A 59 -9.98 -13.32 0.80
N LYS A 60 -11.02 -13.44 1.65
CA LYS A 60 -11.19 -14.56 2.59
C LYS A 60 -11.34 -15.91 1.89
N SER A 61 -11.86 -15.92 0.67
CA SER A 61 -12.02 -17.13 -0.15
C SER A 61 -10.73 -17.57 -0.83
N CYS A 62 -9.67 -16.75 -0.78
CA CYS A 62 -8.37 -17.04 -1.39
C CYS A 62 -7.37 -17.69 -0.42
N SER A 63 -7.83 -18.27 0.69
CA SER A 63 -6.95 -18.84 1.71
C SER A 63 -5.92 -19.86 1.21
N PRO A 64 -6.21 -20.74 0.22
CA PRO A 64 -5.19 -21.65 -0.32
C PRO A 64 -4.05 -20.93 -1.05
N LEU A 65 -4.27 -19.69 -1.50
CA LEU A 65 -3.29 -18.88 -2.22
C LEU A 65 -2.48 -17.96 -1.29
N TYR A 66 -2.83 -17.84 0.00
CA TYR A 66 -2.09 -16.98 0.93
C TYR A 66 -0.59 -17.29 0.99
N PRO A 67 -0.14 -18.56 1.06
CA PRO A 67 1.29 -18.85 1.08
C PRO A 67 2.01 -18.35 -0.18
N VAL A 68 1.36 -18.41 -1.34
CA VAL A 68 1.93 -17.91 -2.61
C VAL A 68 2.18 -16.40 -2.52
N PHE A 69 1.21 -15.63 -2.03
CA PHE A 69 1.31 -14.19 -1.86
C PHE A 69 2.21 -13.77 -0.68
N LYS A 70 2.67 -14.71 0.15
CA LYS A 70 3.72 -14.48 1.16
C LYS A 70 5.11 -14.81 0.62
N ILE A 71 5.25 -15.93 -0.07
CA ILE A 71 6.53 -16.41 -0.59
C ILE A 71 7.05 -15.50 -1.71
N ILE A 72 6.19 -15.09 -2.66
CA ILE A 72 6.62 -14.27 -3.81
C ILE A 72 7.24 -12.92 -3.35
N PRO A 73 6.62 -12.12 -2.46
CA PRO A 73 7.25 -10.92 -1.95
C PRO A 73 8.60 -11.17 -1.28
N ILE A 74 8.74 -12.23 -0.47
CA ILE A 74 10.01 -12.54 0.19
C ILE A 74 11.10 -12.78 -0.85
N ILE A 75 10.81 -13.58 -1.88
CA ILE A 75 11.75 -13.86 -2.97
C ILE A 75 12.07 -12.57 -3.73
N LEU A 76 11.06 -11.77 -4.10
CA LEU A 76 11.26 -10.55 -4.87
C LEU A 76 12.04 -9.48 -4.10
N VAL A 77 11.76 -9.29 -2.82
CA VAL A 77 12.50 -8.34 -1.96
C VAL A 77 13.93 -8.81 -1.78
N SER A 78 14.15 -10.10 -1.53
CA SER A 78 15.51 -10.67 -1.44
C SER A 78 16.28 -10.51 -2.76
N ALA A 79 15.64 -10.81 -3.89
CA ALA A 79 16.21 -10.62 -5.20
C ALA A 79 16.50 -9.13 -5.49
N LEU A 80 15.64 -8.20 -5.06
CA LEU A 80 15.85 -6.77 -5.22
C LEU A 80 17.07 -6.28 -4.43
N VAL A 81 17.27 -6.79 -3.22
CA VAL A 81 18.45 -6.47 -2.39
C VAL A 81 19.74 -7.00 -3.03
N LEU A 82 19.70 -8.19 -3.63
CA LEU A 82 20.88 -8.85 -4.19
C LEU A 82 21.22 -8.41 -5.63
N LEU A 83 20.21 -8.16 -6.46
CA LEU A 83 20.33 -7.92 -7.90
C LEU A 83 19.99 -6.47 -8.30
N GLY A 84 19.44 -5.67 -7.39
CA GLY A 84 19.11 -4.27 -7.60
C GLY A 84 18.22 -4.03 -8.82
N ASN A 85 18.67 -3.17 -9.73
CA ASN A 85 17.91 -2.74 -10.91
C ASN A 85 17.54 -3.85 -11.88
N GLN A 86 18.23 -5.00 -11.85
CA GLN A 86 17.93 -6.12 -12.75
C GLN A 86 16.51 -6.68 -12.54
N VAL A 87 16.01 -6.62 -11.31
CA VAL A 87 14.66 -7.11 -10.96
C VAL A 87 13.67 -5.99 -10.64
N GLY A 88 14.10 -4.72 -10.72
CA GLY A 88 13.27 -3.56 -10.37
C GLY A 88 11.95 -3.53 -11.13
N ARG A 89 11.99 -3.81 -12.44
CA ARG A 89 10.79 -3.85 -13.29
C ARG A 89 9.81 -4.96 -12.89
N ILE A 90 10.32 -6.14 -12.58
CA ILE A 90 9.52 -7.30 -12.16
C ILE A 90 8.89 -7.02 -10.80
N PHE A 91 9.65 -6.44 -9.87
CA PHE A 91 9.16 -5.99 -8.58
C PHE A 91 8.01 -4.98 -8.74
N SER A 92 8.18 -3.96 -9.58
CA SER A 92 7.14 -2.96 -9.82
C SER A 92 5.89 -3.55 -10.49
N LEU A 93 6.06 -4.49 -11.42
CA LEU A 93 4.95 -5.22 -12.03
C LEU A 93 4.18 -6.03 -10.98
N TYR A 94 4.90 -6.77 -10.13
CA TYR A 94 4.30 -7.55 -9.06
C TYR A 94 3.52 -6.66 -8.09
N ALA A 95 4.09 -5.53 -7.65
CA ALA A 95 3.40 -4.58 -6.78
C ALA A 95 2.12 -4.05 -7.45
N GLY A 96 2.15 -3.73 -8.75
CA GLY A 96 0.97 -3.34 -9.52
C GLY A 96 -0.11 -4.42 -9.54
N VAL A 97 0.25 -5.67 -9.80
CA VAL A 97 -0.68 -6.83 -9.75
C VAL A 97 -1.22 -7.06 -8.34
N ASN A 98 -0.37 -7.00 -7.32
CA ASN A 98 -0.77 -7.19 -5.93
C ASN A 98 -1.75 -6.11 -5.48
N TYR A 99 -1.56 -4.85 -5.90
CA TYR A 99 -2.52 -3.77 -5.65
C TYR A 99 -3.82 -3.91 -6.45
N LEU A 100 -3.77 -4.41 -7.69
CA LEU A 100 -4.95 -4.71 -8.48
C LEU A 100 -5.79 -5.80 -7.79
N LEU A 101 -5.14 -6.88 -7.38
CA LEU A 101 -5.79 -7.95 -6.64
C LEU A 101 -6.30 -7.47 -5.29
N SER A 102 -5.55 -6.60 -4.59
CA SER A 102 -6.00 -5.98 -3.35
C SER A 102 -7.32 -5.22 -3.55
N ALA A 103 -7.39 -4.40 -4.60
CA ALA A 103 -8.59 -3.63 -4.93
C ALA A 103 -9.80 -4.55 -5.14
N LEU A 104 -9.64 -5.58 -5.96
CA LEU A 104 -10.74 -6.47 -6.33
C LEU A 104 -11.13 -7.44 -5.21
N LEU A 105 -10.18 -7.90 -4.42
CA LEU A 105 -10.43 -8.95 -3.42
C LEU A 105 -10.76 -8.40 -2.04
N GLN A 106 -10.21 -7.25 -1.62
CA GLN A 106 -10.58 -6.64 -0.33
C GLN A 106 -11.76 -5.67 -0.44
N GLY A 107 -11.93 -5.04 -1.60
CA GLY A 107 -12.95 -4.02 -1.79
C GLY A 107 -14.31 -4.55 -2.22
N ILE A 108 -14.43 -5.86 -2.50
CA ILE A 108 -15.64 -6.49 -3.05
C ILE A 108 -16.06 -7.65 -2.16
N ALA A 109 -17.36 -7.77 -1.90
CA ALA A 109 -18.00 -8.91 -1.26
C ALA A 109 -19.29 -9.29 -2.01
N VAL A 110 -19.67 -10.55 -1.93
CA VAL A 110 -20.98 -11.03 -2.38
C VAL A 110 -21.66 -11.69 -1.20
N THR A 111 -22.73 -11.08 -0.69
CA THR A 111 -23.43 -11.56 0.51
C THR A 111 -24.91 -11.78 0.23
N GLU A 112 -25.56 -12.61 1.03
CA GLU A 112 -27.00 -12.84 0.92
C GLU A 112 -27.81 -11.58 1.26
N GLU A 113 -27.35 -10.80 2.24
CA GLU A 113 -28.03 -9.59 2.72
C GLU A 113 -28.02 -8.46 1.69
N TYR A 114 -26.86 -8.19 1.07
CA TYR A 114 -26.63 -7.00 0.25
C TYR A 114 -26.35 -7.30 -1.23
N GLY A 115 -26.21 -8.57 -1.60
CA GLY A 115 -25.79 -8.97 -2.95
C GLY A 115 -24.34 -8.57 -3.21
N LEU A 116 -24.06 -8.03 -4.40
CA LEU A 116 -22.74 -7.47 -4.72
C LEU A 116 -22.55 -6.16 -3.96
N GLY A 117 -21.58 -6.14 -3.03
CA GLY A 117 -21.13 -4.97 -2.30
C GLY A 117 -19.71 -4.57 -2.70
N ILE A 118 -19.49 -3.28 -2.94
CA ILE A 118 -18.19 -2.73 -3.33
C ILE A 118 -17.91 -1.47 -2.49
N VAL A 119 -16.78 -1.45 -1.78
CA VAL A 119 -16.25 -0.23 -1.17
C VAL A 119 -15.57 0.60 -2.26
N THR A 120 -16.39 1.25 -3.08
CA THR A 120 -16.03 1.99 -4.30
C THR A 120 -14.87 2.96 -4.10
N GLY A 121 -14.86 3.75 -3.02
CA GLY A 121 -13.76 4.67 -2.69
C GLY A 121 -12.42 3.95 -2.54
N ASN A 122 -12.38 2.87 -1.76
CA ASN A 122 -11.18 2.04 -1.58
C ASN A 122 -10.75 1.41 -2.90
N VAL A 123 -11.68 0.79 -3.63
CA VAL A 123 -11.37 0.15 -4.92
C VAL A 123 -10.78 1.17 -5.89
N ALA A 124 -11.39 2.34 -6.05
CA ALA A 124 -10.91 3.38 -6.95
C ALA A 124 -9.50 3.85 -6.58
N GLN A 125 -9.20 4.07 -5.30
CA GLN A 125 -7.88 4.49 -4.86
C GLN A 125 -6.83 3.37 -5.06
N MET A 126 -7.16 2.13 -4.72
CA MET A 126 -6.24 1.00 -4.90
C MET A 126 -5.97 0.73 -6.39
N LEU A 127 -6.96 0.89 -7.26
CA LEU A 127 -6.78 0.83 -8.72
C LEU A 127 -5.90 1.96 -9.26
N ALA A 128 -6.04 3.17 -8.70
CA ALA A 128 -5.13 4.26 -9.03
C ALA A 128 -3.69 3.91 -8.63
N VAL A 129 -3.46 3.46 -7.39
CA VAL A 129 -2.13 2.99 -6.94
C VAL A 129 -1.58 1.90 -7.86
N SER A 130 -2.37 0.88 -8.17
CA SER A 130 -2.00 -0.19 -9.09
C SER A 130 -1.55 0.36 -10.46
N SER A 131 -2.29 1.34 -11.00
CA SER A 131 -1.98 1.99 -12.28
C SER A 131 -0.63 2.73 -12.23
N PHE A 132 -0.30 3.41 -11.12
CA PHE A 132 1.01 4.05 -10.94
C PHE A 132 2.16 3.04 -10.83
N TRP A 133 1.91 1.86 -10.26
CA TRP A 133 2.91 0.79 -10.20
C TRP A 133 3.10 0.09 -11.54
N PHE A 134 2.04 -0.11 -12.32
CA PHE A 134 2.15 -0.55 -13.72
C PHE A 134 2.87 0.48 -14.57
N TRP A 135 2.56 1.77 -14.41
CA TRP A 135 3.29 2.85 -15.06
C TRP A 135 4.78 2.80 -14.70
N GLU A 136 5.11 2.63 -13.43
CA GLU A 136 6.49 2.45 -13.00
C GLU A 136 7.15 1.23 -13.63
N ALA A 137 6.45 0.10 -13.74
CA ALA A 137 6.96 -1.07 -14.46
C ALA A 137 7.14 -0.80 -15.97
N LEU A 138 6.48 0.20 -16.55
CA LEU A 138 6.69 0.60 -17.95
C LEU A 138 7.88 1.55 -18.11
N VAL A 139 8.00 2.56 -17.24
CA VAL A 139 9.03 3.62 -17.35
C VAL A 139 10.32 3.32 -16.60
N ASN A 140 10.29 2.39 -15.64
CA ASN A 140 11.41 1.94 -14.81
C ASN A 140 12.23 3.11 -14.23
N ARG A 141 11.55 4.03 -13.53
CA ARG A 141 12.15 5.24 -12.96
C ARG A 141 12.82 5.00 -11.61
N ASN A 142 12.45 3.94 -10.90
CA ASN A 142 13.13 3.54 -9.69
C ASN A 142 14.57 3.11 -9.97
N ASP A 143 15.50 3.58 -9.15
CA ASP A 143 16.89 3.16 -9.14
C ASP A 143 17.22 2.49 -7.79
N PHE A 144 17.22 1.17 -7.85
CA PHE A 144 17.54 0.24 -6.77
C PHE A 144 19.03 -0.11 -6.66
N SER A 145 19.92 0.73 -7.22
CA SER A 145 21.36 0.56 -7.02
C SER A 145 21.74 0.73 -5.54
N PRO A 146 22.62 -0.13 -4.98
CA PRO A 146 23.10 0.00 -3.60
C PRO A 146 23.62 1.40 -3.30
N ARG A 147 23.27 1.93 -2.12
CA ARG A 147 23.67 3.28 -1.69
C ARG A 147 23.78 3.37 -0.17
N LYS A 148 24.48 4.42 0.28
CA LYS A 148 24.50 4.77 1.70
C LYS A 148 23.14 5.34 2.11
N VAL A 149 22.41 4.59 2.90
CA VAL A 149 21.12 4.99 3.47
C VAL A 149 21.36 5.51 4.89
N PRO A 150 20.82 6.68 5.28
CA PRO A 150 20.89 7.15 6.66
C PRO A 150 20.31 6.11 7.62
N ALA A 151 21.01 5.84 8.74
CA ALA A 151 20.64 4.80 9.70
C ALA A 151 19.17 4.88 10.16
N ALA A 152 18.67 6.10 10.36
CA ALA A 152 17.28 6.35 10.76
C ALA A 152 16.22 5.79 9.79
N ARG A 153 16.52 5.67 8.49
CA ARG A 153 15.56 5.12 7.53
C ARG A 153 15.38 3.62 7.65
N TYR A 154 16.31 2.89 8.26
CA TYR A 154 16.16 1.45 8.47
C TYR A 154 15.06 1.09 9.47
N VAL A 155 14.51 2.05 10.22
CA VAL A 155 13.33 1.85 11.08
C VAL A 155 12.10 1.37 10.30
N VAL A 156 12.04 1.60 8.99
CA VAL A 156 10.93 1.13 8.14
C VAL A 156 10.96 -0.38 7.95
N ALA A 157 12.11 -1.04 8.09
CA ALA A 157 12.24 -2.48 7.93
C ALA A 157 11.49 -3.28 9.01
N PRO A 158 11.67 -3.02 10.33
CA PRO A 158 10.87 -3.70 11.35
C PRO A 158 9.37 -3.36 11.26
N LEU A 159 9.00 -2.14 10.86
CA LEU A 159 7.59 -1.78 10.63
C LEU A 159 6.98 -2.58 9.47
N ALA A 160 7.69 -2.66 8.34
CA ALA A 160 7.27 -3.45 7.19
C ALA A 160 7.19 -4.94 7.53
N PHE A 161 8.15 -5.47 8.30
CA PHE A 161 8.13 -6.85 8.76
C PHE A 161 6.92 -7.13 9.65
N LEU A 162 6.62 -6.27 10.63
CA LEU A 162 5.46 -6.44 11.51
C LEU A 162 4.15 -6.45 10.71
N ALA A 163 3.99 -5.52 9.77
CA ALA A 163 2.82 -5.46 8.89
C ALA A 163 2.71 -6.71 8.00
N PHE A 164 3.82 -7.17 7.47
CA PHE A 164 3.86 -8.35 6.61
C PHE A 164 3.58 -9.65 7.38
N TRP A 165 4.10 -9.78 8.61
CA TRP A 165 3.82 -10.93 9.48
C TRP A 165 2.35 -10.94 9.90
N TYR A 166 1.86 -9.82 10.39
CA TYR A 166 0.48 -9.65 10.86
C TYR A 166 0.09 -10.68 11.95
N PRO A 167 0.79 -10.68 13.11
CA PRO A 167 0.62 -11.68 14.16
C PRO A 167 -0.69 -11.47 14.95
N ILE A 168 -1.81 -11.93 14.41
CA ILE A 168 -3.14 -11.85 15.03
C ILE A 168 -3.83 -13.22 14.96
N ASN A 169 -4.47 -13.62 16.05
CA ASN A 169 -5.29 -14.82 16.06
C ASN A 169 -6.57 -14.56 15.25
N PRO A 170 -6.92 -15.39 14.25
CA PRO A 170 -8.06 -15.14 13.38
C PRO A 170 -9.42 -15.29 14.08
N GLU A 171 -9.48 -15.98 15.21
CA GLU A 171 -10.72 -16.20 15.98
C GLU A 171 -10.87 -15.15 17.07
N SER A 172 -9.86 -14.97 17.94
CA SER A 172 -9.96 -14.03 19.07
C SER A 172 -9.62 -12.59 18.71
N LEU A 173 -8.96 -12.34 17.57
CA LEU A 173 -8.40 -11.04 17.16
C LEU A 173 -7.36 -10.47 18.16
N GLU A 174 -6.88 -11.30 19.07
CA GLU A 174 -5.86 -10.95 20.06
C GLU A 174 -4.43 -11.11 19.50
N PRO A 175 -3.42 -10.52 20.17
CA PRO A 175 -2.03 -10.73 19.79
C PRO A 175 -1.62 -12.20 19.86
N ASP A 176 -1.17 -12.74 18.73
CA ASP A 176 -0.65 -14.09 18.63
C ASP A 176 0.57 -14.11 17.70
N PHE A 177 1.75 -14.26 18.30
CA PHE A 177 3.04 -14.20 17.63
C PHE A 177 3.48 -15.56 17.09
N ASN A 178 2.53 -16.36 16.60
CA ASN A 178 2.84 -17.61 15.94
C ASN A 178 3.60 -17.36 14.62
N PRO A 179 4.82 -17.92 14.45
CA PRO A 179 5.60 -17.74 13.23
C PRO A 179 4.92 -18.26 11.96
N THR A 180 3.98 -19.20 12.09
CA THR A 180 3.23 -19.74 10.93
C THR A 180 2.46 -18.67 10.17
N TYR A 181 2.01 -17.61 10.85
CA TYR A 181 1.33 -16.46 10.24
C TYR A 181 2.19 -15.69 9.22
N LEU A 182 3.51 -15.89 9.22
CA LEU A 182 4.37 -15.41 8.13
C LEU A 182 3.94 -15.98 6.77
N LEU A 183 3.29 -17.14 6.72
CA LEU A 183 2.90 -17.82 5.48
C LEU A 183 1.39 -18.08 5.36
N THR A 184 0.63 -18.10 6.47
CA THR A 184 -0.73 -18.66 6.46
C THR A 184 -1.86 -17.62 6.46
N ASN A 185 -1.58 -16.32 6.58
CA ASN A 185 -2.60 -15.28 6.60
C ASN A 185 -2.65 -14.42 5.32
N ALA A 186 -3.71 -13.63 5.20
CA ALA A 186 -4.00 -12.82 4.02
C ALA A 186 -3.07 -11.61 3.82
N ALA A 187 -2.15 -11.31 4.75
CA ALA A 187 -1.39 -10.06 4.74
C ALA A 187 -0.51 -9.87 3.48
N GLY A 188 -0.08 -10.95 2.83
CA GLY A 188 0.65 -10.89 1.55
C GLY A 188 -0.18 -10.37 0.36
N LEU A 189 -1.50 -10.38 0.51
CA LEU A 189 -2.48 -9.93 -0.48
C LEU A 189 -3.28 -8.71 0.02
N ALA A 190 -3.09 -8.32 1.28
CA ALA A 190 -3.78 -7.20 1.90
C ALA A 190 -3.09 -5.86 1.57
N PHE A 191 -3.86 -4.84 1.20
CA PHE A 191 -3.32 -3.53 0.84
C PHE A 191 -2.54 -2.93 2.01
N CYS A 192 -3.16 -2.98 3.20
CA CYS A 192 -2.62 -2.35 4.41
C CYS A 192 -1.30 -2.96 4.87
N ALA A 193 -1.13 -4.27 4.66
CA ALA A 193 0.06 -5.00 5.09
C ALA A 193 1.21 -4.92 4.07
N MET A 194 0.90 -4.96 2.77
CA MET A 194 1.92 -4.89 1.72
C MET A 194 2.41 -3.46 1.45
N THR A 195 1.58 -2.44 1.68
CA THR A 195 1.99 -1.04 1.46
C THR A 195 3.21 -0.62 2.30
N PRO A 196 3.32 -0.93 3.60
CA PRO A 196 4.54 -0.75 4.38
C PRO A 196 5.78 -1.38 3.75
N VAL A 197 5.65 -2.57 3.16
CA VAL A 197 6.76 -3.26 2.50
C VAL A 197 7.22 -2.48 1.27
N TYR A 198 6.28 -2.15 0.38
CA TYR A 198 6.62 -1.43 -0.85
C TYR A 198 7.12 -0.01 -0.58
N LEU A 199 6.46 0.73 0.31
CA LEU A 199 6.91 2.07 0.73
C LEU A 199 8.25 1.99 1.46
N GLY A 200 8.48 0.99 2.31
CA GLY A 200 9.75 0.77 2.99
C GLY A 200 10.90 0.67 2.00
N ILE A 201 10.71 -0.13 0.93
CA ILE A 201 11.68 -0.22 -0.17
C ILE A 201 11.90 1.15 -0.82
N LEU A 202 10.84 1.83 -1.26
CA LEU A 202 10.99 3.14 -1.91
C LEU A 202 11.65 4.18 -1.00
N ILE A 203 11.39 4.14 0.31
CA ILE A 203 12.02 5.02 1.32
C ILE A 203 13.53 4.76 1.42
N LEU A 204 13.95 3.48 1.42
CA LEU A 204 15.37 3.12 1.48
C LEU A 204 16.12 3.56 0.22
N TYR A 205 15.48 3.56 -0.95
CA TYR A 205 16.09 3.97 -2.22
C TYR A 205 15.88 5.45 -2.60
N TYR A 206 15.04 6.19 -1.88
CA TYR A 206 14.87 7.64 -2.04
C TYR A 206 16.22 8.40 -1.97
N PRO A 207 16.51 9.38 -2.84
CA PRO A 207 15.57 10.10 -3.72
C PRO A 207 15.42 9.57 -5.15
N LYS A 208 16.14 8.52 -5.55
CA LYS A 208 16.10 8.03 -6.94
C LYS A 208 14.98 6.99 -7.12
N VAL A 209 13.76 7.40 -6.84
CA VAL A 209 12.54 6.60 -6.97
C VAL A 209 11.48 7.37 -7.76
N ASN A 210 10.50 6.67 -8.31
CA ASN A 210 9.36 7.30 -8.96
C ASN A 210 8.54 8.08 -7.93
N ILE A 211 8.70 9.40 -7.94
CA ILE A 211 8.09 10.29 -6.94
C ILE A 211 6.57 10.30 -7.06
N ALA A 212 6.01 10.17 -8.27
CA ALA A 212 4.56 10.12 -8.46
C ALA A 212 3.98 8.84 -7.83
N THR A 213 4.60 7.68 -8.08
CA THR A 213 4.20 6.40 -7.47
C THR A 213 4.36 6.42 -5.96
N LEU A 214 5.48 6.94 -5.43
CA LEU A 214 5.70 7.13 -4.00
C LEU A 214 4.58 7.97 -3.37
N ARG A 215 4.24 9.10 -3.99
CA ARG A 215 3.26 10.06 -3.48
C ARG A 215 1.84 9.50 -3.48
N VAL A 216 1.40 8.87 -4.57
CA VAL A 216 0.03 8.32 -4.67
C VAL A 216 -0.15 7.11 -3.76
N THR A 217 0.86 6.23 -3.70
CA THR A 217 0.85 5.07 -2.80
C THR A 217 0.77 5.50 -1.34
N SER A 218 1.63 6.45 -0.95
CA SER A 218 1.67 6.97 0.43
C SER A 218 0.43 7.78 0.80
N LEU A 219 -0.13 8.58 -0.10
CA LEU A 219 -1.40 9.28 0.14
C LEU A 219 -2.54 8.29 0.37
N THR A 220 -2.64 7.24 -0.45
CA THR A 220 -3.65 6.18 -0.28
C THR A 220 -3.46 5.46 1.04
N GLY A 221 -2.21 5.14 1.41
CA GLY A 221 -1.87 4.51 2.69
C GLY A 221 -2.23 5.38 3.89
N ILE A 222 -2.10 6.71 3.80
CA ILE A 222 -2.56 7.65 4.85
C ILE A 222 -4.08 7.57 4.99
N ILE A 223 -4.82 7.64 3.88
CA ILE A 223 -6.29 7.69 3.89
C ILE A 223 -6.87 6.38 4.44
N ILE A 224 -6.43 5.24 3.90
CA ILE A 224 -6.88 3.92 4.32
C ILE A 224 -6.39 3.62 5.75
N GLY A 225 -5.15 3.99 6.08
CA GLY A 225 -4.61 3.83 7.43
C GLY A 225 -5.40 4.62 8.46
N PHE A 226 -5.76 5.87 8.16
CA PHE A 226 -6.59 6.71 9.03
C PHE A 226 -7.94 6.04 9.33
N TRP A 227 -8.66 5.58 8.30
CA TRP A 227 -9.95 4.92 8.50
C TRP A 227 -9.83 3.59 9.24
N ASN A 228 -8.73 2.85 9.07
CA ASN A 228 -8.44 1.69 9.90
C ASN A 228 -8.18 2.06 11.37
N MET A 229 -7.51 3.18 11.65
CA MET A 229 -7.36 3.65 13.04
C MET A 229 -8.71 4.00 13.66
N VAL A 230 -9.56 4.72 12.93
CA VAL A 230 -10.91 5.06 13.39
C VAL A 230 -11.72 3.80 13.64
N GLY A 231 -11.74 2.87 12.68
CA GLY A 231 -12.45 1.60 12.80
C GLY A 231 -12.02 0.80 14.03
N ASN A 232 -10.71 0.53 14.16
CA ASN A 232 -10.22 -0.41 15.18
C ASN A 232 -10.09 0.20 16.59
N PHE A 233 -9.87 1.52 16.72
CA PHE A 233 -9.69 2.15 18.03
C PHE A 233 -10.93 2.90 18.52
N LEU A 234 -11.78 3.41 17.63
CA LEU A 234 -12.93 4.25 18.02
C LEU A 234 -14.27 3.53 17.81
N VAL A 235 -14.43 2.76 16.73
CA VAL A 235 -15.70 2.11 16.38
C VAL A 235 -15.81 0.71 16.99
N GLU A 236 -14.76 -0.11 16.85
CA GLU A 236 -14.68 -1.47 17.35
C GLU A 236 -13.47 -1.67 18.28
N PRO A 237 -13.41 -1.04 19.47
CA PRO A 237 -12.21 -1.03 20.33
C PRO A 237 -11.70 -2.41 20.76
N HIS A 238 -12.52 -3.45 20.69
CA HIS A 238 -12.11 -4.83 20.95
C HIS A 238 -11.08 -5.34 19.92
N THR A 239 -11.01 -4.73 18.73
CA THR A 239 -10.03 -5.02 17.67
C THR A 239 -8.75 -4.17 17.78
N TRP A 240 -8.46 -3.62 18.96
CA TRP A 240 -7.31 -2.72 19.19
C TRP A 240 -5.98 -3.26 18.65
N TRP A 241 -5.75 -4.57 18.74
CA TRP A 241 -4.52 -5.18 18.25
C TRP A 241 -4.42 -5.13 16.72
N ASN A 242 -5.53 -5.37 16.03
CA ASN A 242 -5.63 -5.14 14.60
C ASN A 242 -5.33 -3.68 14.26
N GLY A 243 -5.79 -2.73 15.07
CA GLY A 243 -5.40 -1.31 15.00
C GLY A 243 -3.89 -1.10 15.13
N VAL A 244 -3.23 -1.74 16.10
CA VAL A 244 -1.76 -1.67 16.27
C VAL A 244 -1.03 -2.19 15.03
N LEU A 245 -1.49 -3.29 14.44
CA LEU A 245 -0.91 -3.86 13.21
C LEU A 245 -1.07 -2.97 11.97
N HIS A 246 -1.93 -1.95 12.02
CA HIS A 246 -2.07 -0.93 10.99
C HIS A 246 -1.21 0.32 11.22
N LEU A 247 -0.59 0.50 12.40
CA LEU A 247 0.34 1.61 12.65
C LEU A 247 1.52 1.65 11.66
N PRO A 248 2.14 0.52 11.26
CA PRO A 248 3.15 0.53 10.21
C PRO A 248 2.70 1.20 8.92
N LEU A 249 1.45 0.97 8.48
CA LEU A 249 0.86 1.63 7.31
C LEU A 249 0.83 3.14 7.49
N VAL A 250 0.31 3.62 8.62
CA VAL A 250 0.20 5.05 8.89
C VAL A 250 1.58 5.70 8.91
N PHE A 251 2.52 5.16 9.70
CA PHE A 251 3.84 5.78 9.88
C PHE A 251 4.69 5.75 8.59
N THR A 252 4.74 4.61 7.90
CA THR A 252 5.51 4.52 6.64
C THR A 252 4.90 5.41 5.56
N SER A 253 3.57 5.51 5.50
CA SER A 253 2.87 6.36 4.54
C SER A 253 3.08 7.85 4.80
N ILE A 254 2.95 8.32 6.05
CA ILE A 254 3.23 9.73 6.40
C ILE A 254 4.69 10.08 6.08
N TYR A 255 5.63 9.20 6.42
CA TYR A 255 7.04 9.42 6.16
C TYR A 255 7.35 9.47 4.65
N ALA A 256 6.87 8.50 3.88
CA ALA A 256 7.01 8.44 2.43
C ALA A 256 6.37 9.65 1.73
N PHE A 257 5.17 10.05 2.16
CA PHE A 257 4.47 11.20 1.61
C PHE A 257 5.25 12.48 1.85
N THR A 258 5.79 12.67 3.05
CA THR A 258 6.66 13.81 3.39
C THR A 258 7.92 13.83 2.53
N LEU A 259 8.57 12.68 2.33
CA LEU A 259 9.73 12.57 1.42
C LEU A 259 9.36 12.95 -0.02
N SER A 260 8.16 12.60 -0.49
CA SER A 260 7.73 12.89 -1.86
C SER A 260 7.62 14.39 -2.20
N PHE A 261 7.58 15.29 -1.20
CA PHE A 261 7.57 16.75 -1.39
C PHE A 261 8.90 17.42 -1.09
N ARG A 262 9.87 16.68 -0.53
CA ARG A 262 11.20 17.23 -0.28
C ARG A 262 11.95 17.37 -1.60
N LYS A 263 12.62 18.50 -1.79
CA LYS A 263 13.60 18.62 -2.88
C LYS A 263 14.71 17.61 -2.62
N ALA A 264 15.11 16.85 -3.64
CA ALA A 264 16.31 16.04 -3.57
C ALA A 264 17.48 16.98 -3.27
N GLN A 265 18.05 16.87 -2.06
CA GLN A 265 19.33 17.48 -1.76
C GLN A 265 20.34 16.79 -2.70
N PRO A 266 21.21 17.53 -3.42
CA PRO A 266 22.34 16.94 -4.11
C PRO A 266 23.07 16.01 -3.14
N GLU A 267 23.44 14.81 -3.59
CA GLU A 267 24.26 13.89 -2.80
C GLU A 267 25.38 14.70 -2.15
N GLU A 268 25.35 14.77 -0.82
CA GLU A 268 26.34 15.50 -0.03
C GLU A 268 27.71 15.08 -0.55
N THR A 269 28.40 16.06 -1.13
CA THR A 269 29.68 15.96 -1.80
C THR A 269 30.51 14.80 -1.27
N ALA A 270 30.75 13.84 -2.15
CA ALA A 270 31.86 12.93 -2.03
C ALA A 270 33.09 13.68 -1.52
N GLY A 271 33.65 13.21 -0.41
CA GLY A 271 34.92 13.69 0.11
C GLY A 271 34.86 15.03 0.83
N LYS A 272 34.55 15.02 2.14
CA LYS A 272 35.41 15.78 3.03
C LYS A 272 36.77 15.09 3.04
N ALA A 273 37.64 15.65 2.22
CA ALA A 273 39.08 15.46 2.28
C ALA A 273 39.61 15.81 3.68
N ARG A 274 40.68 15.09 4.05
CA ARG A 274 41.50 15.14 5.27
C ARG A 274 40.98 14.33 6.45
#